data_AF-A0A538RT78-F1
#
_entry.id   AF-A0A538RT78-F1
#
_cell.length_a   1.000
_cell.length_b   1.000
_cell.length_c   1.000
_cell.angle_alpha   90.00
_cell.angle_beta   90.00
_cell.angle_gamma   90.00
#
_symmetry.space_group_name_H-M   'P 1'
#
loop_
_entity.id
_entity.type
_entity.pdbx_description
1 polymer ?
#
loop_
_entity_poly.entity_id
_entity_poly.type
_entity_poly.pdbx_seq_one_letter_code
_entity_poly.pdbx_strand_id
1 'polypeptide(L)'
;MSTLPAKETPTAKPAETIDERFRRLEAIWLAEVGHQSSTTKLIKHPAFQEIIRMGQAVVPLMLRDLTQRPRLWVWALPEITGADPVPPADRGDIARMGEAWLQWAKANGYRW
;
A
#
# COMPACT_ATOMS: atom_id res chain seq x y z
N MET A 1 -3.42 -44.21 31.58
CA MET A 1 -2.57 -43.17 32.21
C MET A 1 -2.26 -42.11 31.18
N SER A 2 -2.51 -40.87 31.55
CA SER A 2 -2.34 -39.65 30.78
C SER A 2 -0.93 -39.49 30.19
N THR A 3 -0.82 -38.96 28.97
CA THR A 3 -0.16 -37.67 28.75
C THR A 3 -0.68 -37.07 27.43
N LEU A 4 -1.10 -35.81 27.54
CA LEU A 4 -1.70 -34.97 26.52
C LEU A 4 -0.67 -34.55 25.44
N PRO A 5 -1.15 -34.07 24.27
CA PRO A 5 -0.35 -33.83 23.08
C PRO A 5 0.54 -32.59 23.25
N ALA A 6 1.82 -32.70 22.87
CA ALA A 6 2.71 -31.57 22.75
C ALA A 6 2.37 -30.80 21.47
N LYS A 7 1.39 -29.89 21.62
CA LYS A 7 1.31 -28.56 21.04
C LYS A 7 2.54 -28.24 20.17
N GLU A 8 2.41 -28.50 18.87
CA GLU A 8 3.29 -27.92 17.88
C GLU A 8 3.23 -26.41 18.11
N THR A 9 4.33 -25.89 18.62
CA THR A 9 4.57 -24.46 18.70
C THR A 9 4.39 -23.96 17.26
N PRO A 10 3.54 -22.95 16.97
CA PRO A 10 3.52 -22.35 15.66
C PRO A 10 4.84 -21.58 15.51
N THR A 11 5.86 -22.34 15.12
CA THR A 11 7.19 -21.91 14.74
C THR A 11 7.01 -20.87 13.65
N ALA A 12 7.59 -19.69 13.87
CA ALA A 12 7.75 -18.56 12.97
C ALA A 12 7.08 -18.74 11.59
N LYS A 13 5.99 -17.99 11.37
CA LYS A 13 5.40 -17.76 10.05
C LYS A 13 6.55 -17.63 9.03
N PRO A 14 6.54 -18.37 7.89
CA PRO A 14 7.57 -18.19 6.88
C PRO A 14 7.64 -16.69 6.59
N ALA A 15 8.85 -16.13 6.51
CA ALA A 15 9.04 -14.69 6.42
C ALA A 15 8.14 -14.11 5.32
N GLU A 16 7.00 -13.54 5.73
CA GLU A 16 5.97 -13.03 4.82
C GLU A 16 6.65 -12.00 3.93
N THR A 17 6.61 -12.22 2.63
CA THR A 17 7.25 -11.29 1.70
C THR A 17 6.57 -9.93 1.77
N ILE A 18 7.30 -8.88 1.37
CA ILE A 18 6.73 -7.52 1.33
C ILE A 18 5.47 -7.49 0.45
N ASP A 19 5.47 -8.22 -0.66
CA ASP A 19 4.29 -8.39 -1.52
C ASP A 19 3.12 -9.03 -0.79
N GLU A 20 3.34 -10.15 -0.11
CA GLU A 20 2.28 -10.84 0.64
C GLU A 20 1.69 -9.97 1.74
N ARG A 21 2.56 -9.29 2.51
CA ARG A 21 2.12 -8.37 3.56
C ARG A 21 1.33 -7.20 2.98
N PHE A 22 1.82 -6.60 1.89
CA PHE A 22 1.14 -5.52 1.19
C PHE A 22 -0.23 -5.95 0.69
N ARG A 23 -0.33 -7.07 -0.03
CA ARG A 23 -1.59 -7.61 -0.56
C ARG A 23 -2.57 -8.00 0.54
N ARG A 24 -2.08 -8.55 1.65
CA ARG A 24 -2.90 -8.84 2.83
C ARG A 24 -3.49 -7.57 3.44
N LEU A 25 -2.67 -6.54 3.65
CA LEU A 25 -3.13 -5.25 4.18
C LEU A 25 -4.06 -4.53 3.20
N GLU A 26 -3.78 -4.59 1.90
CA GLU A 26 -4.63 -4.06 0.85
C GLU A 26 -6.02 -4.73 0.87
N ALA A 27 -6.07 -6.06 0.97
CA ALA A 27 -7.33 -6.80 1.03
C ALA A 27 -8.14 -6.45 2.29
N ILE A 28 -7.49 -6.35 3.45
CA ILE A 28 -8.13 -5.92 4.71
C ILE A 28 -8.68 -4.50 4.54
N TRP A 29 -7.86 -3.59 4.03
CA TRP A 29 -8.25 -2.22 3.78
C TRP A 29 -9.48 -2.17 2.87
N LEU A 30 -9.43 -2.79 1.69
CA LEU A 30 -10.55 -2.84 0.74
C LEU A 30 -11.83 -3.44 1.33
N ALA A 31 -11.73 -4.47 2.16
CA ALA A 31 -12.89 -5.07 2.82
C ALA A 31 -13.56 -4.11 3.82
N GLU A 32 -12.76 -3.40 4.63
CA GLU A 32 -13.22 -2.47 5.66
C GLU A 32 -13.69 -1.12 5.09
N VAL A 33 -13.00 -0.63 4.05
CA VAL A 33 -13.21 0.69 3.48
C VAL A 33 -13.97 0.69 2.16
N GLY A 34 -14.29 -0.48 1.60
CA GLY A 34 -14.98 -0.60 0.30
C GLY A 34 -16.34 0.10 0.25
N HIS A 35 -16.95 0.36 1.42
CA HIS A 35 -18.20 1.08 1.57
C HIS A 35 -18.02 2.54 2.07
N GLN A 36 -16.77 3.01 2.23
CA GLN A 36 -16.46 4.34 2.76
C GLN A 36 -16.30 5.36 1.65
N SER A 37 -17.19 6.34 1.57
CA SER A 37 -17.09 7.46 0.62
C SER A 37 -16.12 8.56 1.05
N SER A 38 -15.59 8.49 2.28
CA SER A 38 -14.71 9.52 2.85
C SER A 38 -13.23 9.19 2.65
N THR A 39 -12.60 9.90 1.73
CA THR A 39 -11.16 9.83 1.47
C THR A 39 -10.29 9.95 2.72
N THR A 40 -10.67 10.84 3.64
CA THR A 40 -9.95 11.01 4.92
C THR A 40 -9.99 9.76 5.79
N LYS A 41 -11.11 9.02 5.80
CA LYS A 41 -11.22 7.75 6.56
C LYS A 41 -10.41 6.64 5.90
N LEU A 42 -10.39 6.61 4.57
CA LEU A 42 -9.58 5.68 3.77
C LEU A 42 -8.09 5.81 4.11
N ILE A 43 -7.56 7.04 4.14
CA ILE A 43 -6.13 7.32 4.42
C ILE A 43 -5.78 7.07 5.90
N LYS A 44 -6.70 7.38 6.82
CA LYS A 44 -6.50 7.16 8.27
C LYS A 44 -6.68 5.71 8.72
N HIS A 45 -7.07 4.82 7.81
CA HIS A 45 -7.33 3.42 8.15
C HIS A 45 -6.04 2.75 8.65
N PRO A 46 -6.09 1.93 9.73
CA PRO A 46 -4.90 1.30 10.30
C PRO A 46 -4.12 0.45 9.29
N ALA A 47 -4.82 -0.31 8.43
CA ALA A 47 -4.14 -1.09 7.39
C ALA A 47 -3.41 -0.22 6.36
N PHE A 48 -3.96 0.95 6.01
CA PHE A 48 -3.32 1.88 5.09
C PHE A 48 -2.07 2.53 5.73
N GLN A 49 -2.17 2.90 7.00
CA GLN A 49 -1.05 3.41 7.78
C GLN A 49 0.07 2.38 7.95
N GLU A 50 -0.28 1.11 8.09
CA GLU A 50 0.71 0.03 8.14
C GLU A 50 1.44 -0.14 6.80
N ILE A 51 0.72 -0.02 5.68
CA ILE A 51 1.33 -0.01 4.35
C ILE A 51 2.33 1.15 4.22
N ILE A 52 1.99 2.35 4.71
CA ILE A 52 2.93 3.49 4.74
C ILE A 52 4.16 3.17 5.60
N ARG A 53 3.97 2.55 6.77
CA ARG A 53 5.07 2.13 7.65
C ARG A 53 6.01 1.11 7.02
N MET A 54 5.56 0.33 6.03
CA MET A 54 6.44 -0.56 5.28
C MET A 54 7.48 0.19 4.45
N GLY A 55 7.26 1.47 4.16
CA GLY A 55 8.25 2.37 3.57
C GLY A 55 8.55 2.07 2.11
N GLN A 56 9.79 2.33 1.69
CA GLN A 56 10.20 2.30 0.27
C GLN A 56 9.97 0.95 -0.44
N ALA A 57 9.90 -0.15 0.31
CA ALA A 57 9.74 -1.48 -0.28
C ALA A 57 8.38 -1.69 -0.98
N VAL A 58 7.34 -0.94 -0.60
CA VAL A 58 6.00 -1.05 -1.20
C VAL A 58 5.75 -0.03 -2.32
N VAL A 59 6.63 0.94 -2.51
CA VAL A 59 6.55 1.96 -3.57
C VAL A 59 6.39 1.32 -4.97
N PRO A 60 7.24 0.38 -5.41
CA PRO A 60 7.06 -0.26 -6.72
C PRO A 60 5.72 -1.00 -6.81
N LEU A 61 5.24 -1.64 -5.73
CA LEU A 61 3.95 -2.34 -5.74
C LEU A 61 2.78 -1.39 -5.94
N MET A 62 2.80 -0.24 -5.26
CA MET A 62 1.81 0.82 -5.43
C MET A 62 1.83 1.40 -6.85
N LEU A 63 3.01 1.66 -7.39
CA LEU A 63 3.18 2.18 -8.75
C LEU A 63 2.62 1.18 -9.79
N ARG A 64 2.89 -0.11 -9.61
CA ARG A 64 2.32 -1.17 -10.44
C ARG A 64 0.80 -1.19 -10.39
N ASP A 65 0.22 -1.02 -9.21
CA ASP A 65 -1.23 -0.92 -9.08
C ASP A 65 -1.79 0.34 -9.75
N LEU A 66 -1.08 1.48 -9.67
CA LEU A 66 -1.48 2.72 -10.34
C LEU A 66 -1.49 2.59 -11.87
N THR A 67 -0.61 1.77 -12.45
CA THR A 67 -0.65 1.49 -13.91
C THR A 67 -1.91 0.76 -14.32
N GLN A 68 -2.46 -0.09 -13.46
CA GLN A 68 -3.63 -0.89 -13.77
C GLN A 68 -4.91 -0.09 -13.55
N ARG A 69 -5.00 0.63 -12.42
CA ARG A 69 -6.19 1.43 -12.06
C ARG A 69 -5.81 2.65 -11.22
N PRO A 70 -6.52 3.78 -11.38
CA PRO A 70 -6.38 4.90 -10.47
C PRO A 70 -6.74 4.46 -9.04
N ARG A 71 -5.82 4.66 -8.11
CA ARG A 71 -5.97 4.24 -6.71
C ARG A 71 -5.50 5.33 -5.76
N LEU A 72 -5.94 5.20 -4.52
CA LEU A 72 -5.64 6.10 -3.42
C LEU A 72 -4.16 6.05 -2.96
N TRP A 73 -3.32 5.26 -3.64
CA TRP A 73 -1.87 5.22 -3.42
C TRP A 73 -1.18 6.56 -3.66
N VAL A 74 -1.78 7.44 -4.47
CA VAL A 74 -1.27 8.79 -4.72
C VAL A 74 -1.13 9.65 -3.44
N TRP A 75 -1.80 9.28 -2.34
CA TRP A 75 -1.64 9.92 -1.03
C TRP A 75 -0.71 9.15 -0.08
N ALA A 76 -0.41 7.87 -0.34
CA ALA A 76 0.57 7.10 0.42
C ALA A 76 2.01 7.34 -0.08
N LEU A 77 2.17 7.43 -1.40
CA LEU A 77 3.47 7.66 -2.03
C LEU A 77 4.23 8.89 -1.49
N PRO A 78 3.63 10.07 -1.27
CA PRO A 78 4.36 11.21 -0.71
C PRO A 78 4.79 10.98 0.75
N GLU A 79 3.98 10.29 1.56
CA GLU A 79 4.32 9.95 2.94
C GLU A 79 5.51 8.98 3.02
N ILE A 80 5.63 8.10 2.02
CA ILE A 80 6.69 7.08 1.96
C ILE A 80 7.97 7.63 1.33
N THR A 81 7.84 8.37 0.23
CA THR A 81 8.96 8.85 -0.59
C THR A 81 9.44 10.23 -0.21
N GLY A 82 8.63 11.02 0.50
CA GLY A 82 8.89 12.43 0.77
C GLY A 82 8.85 13.31 -0.48
N ALA A 83 8.51 12.75 -1.64
CA ALA A 83 8.40 13.48 -2.90
C ALA A 83 6.95 13.86 -3.19
N ASP A 84 6.73 14.99 -3.87
CA ASP A 84 5.42 15.39 -4.37
C ASP A 84 5.54 15.82 -5.84
N PRO A 85 5.53 14.86 -6.78
CA PRO A 85 5.60 15.17 -8.21
C PRO A 85 4.27 15.67 -8.78
N VAL A 86 3.20 15.63 -7.99
CA VAL A 86 1.85 16.01 -8.41
C VAL A 86 1.73 17.53 -8.42
N PRO A 87 1.48 18.17 -9.57
CA PRO A 87 1.27 19.61 -9.61
C PRO A 87 -0.05 19.97 -8.91
N PRO A 88 -0.15 21.18 -8.33
CA PRO A 88 -1.35 21.61 -7.59
C PRO A 88 -2.62 21.61 -8.45
N ALA A 89 -2.49 21.76 -9.77
CA ALA A 89 -3.61 21.72 -10.71
C ALA A 89 -4.24 20.31 -10.86
N ASP A 90 -3.44 19.25 -10.65
CA ASP A 90 -3.90 17.86 -10.76
C ASP A 90 -4.36 17.29 -9.41
N ARG A 91 -4.17 18.03 -8.30
CA ARG A 91 -4.58 17.59 -6.97
C ARG A 91 -6.09 17.41 -6.89
N GLY A 92 -6.52 16.18 -6.62
CA GLY A 92 -7.93 15.79 -6.56
C GLY A 92 -8.36 14.90 -7.73
N ASP A 93 -7.61 14.89 -8.84
CA ASP A 93 -7.81 13.94 -9.93
C ASP A 93 -6.86 12.76 -9.76
N ILE A 94 -7.37 11.67 -9.17
CA ILE A 94 -6.56 10.47 -8.86
C ILE A 94 -5.89 9.89 -10.12
N ALA A 95 -6.51 10.03 -11.30
CA ALA A 95 -5.93 9.53 -12.54
C ALA A 95 -4.71 10.37 -12.95
N ARG A 96 -4.85 11.70 -12.95
CA ARG A 96 -3.74 12.63 -13.24
C ARG A 96 -2.62 12.52 -12.22
N MET A 97 -2.97 12.45 -10.93
CA MET A 97 -2.02 12.24 -9.85
C MET A 97 -1.25 10.92 -10.05
N GLY A 98 -1.95 9.85 -10.44
CA GLY A 98 -1.34 8.56 -10.74
C GLY A 98 -0.34 8.65 -11.89
N GLU A 99 -0.69 9.34 -12.98
CA GLU A 99 0.22 9.56 -14.10
C GLU A 99 1.48 10.33 -13.70
N ALA A 100 1.34 11.41 -12.92
CA ALA A 100 2.49 12.16 -12.40
C ALA A 100 3.43 11.28 -11.55
N TRP A 101 2.87 10.40 -10.72
CA TRP A 101 3.64 9.42 -9.95
C TRP A 101 4.36 8.39 -10.82
N LEU A 102 3.73 7.90 -11.88
CA LEU A 102 4.35 6.99 -12.84
C LEU A 102 5.51 7.65 -13.60
N GLN A 103 5.35 8.91 -14.03
CA GLN A 103 6.41 9.68 -14.67
C GLN A 103 7.58 9.92 -13.72
N TRP A 104 7.29 10.33 -12.48
CA TRP A 104 8.31 10.53 -11.45
C TRP A 104 9.08 9.24 -11.16
N ALA A 105 8.37 8.12 -11.02
CA ALA A 105 9.01 6.84 -10.74
C ALA A 105 9.93 6.41 -11.88
N LYS A 106 9.54 6.68 -13.14
CA LYS A 106 10.35 6.41 -14.32
C LYS A 106 11.62 7.28 -14.34
N ALA A 107 11.48 8.56 -13.99
CA ALA A 107 12.59 9.50 -13.90
C ALA A 107 13.58 9.13 -12.77
N ASN A 108 13.10 8.54 -11.68
CA ASN A 108 13.92 8.08 -10.56
C ASN A 108 14.47 6.66 -10.74
N GLY A 109 14.20 6.01 -11.87
CA GLY A 109 14.73 4.68 -12.18
C GLY A 109 14.06 3.53 -11.41
N TYR A 110 12.87 3.74 -10.85
CA TYR A 110 12.09 2.65 -10.27
C TYR A 110 11.72 1.65 -11.37
N ARG A 111 11.73 0.36 -11.03
CA ARG A 111 11.19 -0.72 -11.86
C ARG A 111 10.04 -1.35 -11.07
N TRP A 112 8.86 -1.41 -11.67
CA TRP A 112 7.62 -1.90 -11.06
C TRP A 112 6.79 -2.73 -12.03
#